data_AF-A0A2D5VMW2-F1
#
_entry.id   AF-A0A2D5VMW2-F1
#
_cell.length_a   1.000
_cell.length_b   1.000
_cell.length_c   1.000
_cell.angle_alpha   90.00
_cell.angle_beta   90.00
_cell.angle_gamma   90.00
#
_symmetry.space_group_name_H-M   'P 1'
#
loop_
_entity.id
_entity.type
_entity.pdbx_description
1 polymer ?
#
loop_
_entity_poly.entity_id
_entity_poly.type
_entity_poly.pdbx_seq_one_letter_code
_entity_poly.pdbx_strand_id
1 'polypeptide(L)'
;MNYRHPRAKRLAVVLDINRREEDAALRRWGDIQQRLRSEYDKRSQLDQYANEYRRNITTPGQGQMRSGDLQNSLGFIGQIEQAMVQQDTQLKELEAQCERARQAYLDMHNKAEAMQKMIDRLEKEFSAEQSRSEQREADEWASRQHRS
;
A
#
# COMPACT_ATOMS: atom_id res chain seq x y z
N MET A 1 23.44 10.50 -2.68
CA MET A 1 23.35 11.47 -3.79
C MET A 1 24.05 12.76 -3.38
N ASN A 2 24.99 13.27 -4.19
CA ASN A 2 25.73 14.50 -3.89
C ASN A 2 25.15 15.66 -4.72
N TYR A 3 24.08 16.28 -4.22
CA TYR A 3 23.44 17.43 -4.84
C TYR A 3 24.35 18.64 -4.81
N ARG A 4 24.43 19.44 -5.87
CA ARG A 4 25.29 20.64 -5.92
C ARG A 4 24.53 21.91 -5.54
N HIS A 5 23.24 21.99 -5.84
CA HIS A 5 22.42 23.15 -5.56
C HIS A 5 22.01 23.22 -4.07
N PRO A 6 22.25 24.33 -3.33
CA PRO A 6 21.98 24.42 -1.89
C PRO A 6 20.51 24.15 -1.50
N ARG A 7 19.54 24.60 -2.31
CA ARG A 7 18.11 24.26 -2.09
C ARG A 7 17.82 22.79 -2.37
N ALA A 8 18.48 22.17 -3.35
CA ALA A 8 18.30 20.76 -3.66
C ALA A 8 18.84 19.87 -2.53
N LYS A 9 20.00 20.22 -1.95
CA LYS A 9 20.52 19.57 -0.73
C LYS A 9 19.52 19.58 0.43
N ARG A 10 18.88 20.73 0.71
CA ARG A 10 17.88 20.84 1.78
C ARG A 10 16.62 20.03 1.48
N LEU A 11 16.11 20.13 0.26
CA LEU A 11 14.94 19.36 -0.18
C LEU A 11 15.20 17.85 -0.17
N ALA A 12 16.43 17.41 -0.46
CA ALA A 12 16.81 16.02 -0.40
C ALA A 12 16.71 15.41 1.01
N VAL A 13 17.02 16.19 2.05
CA VAL A 13 16.84 15.74 3.45
C VAL A 13 15.35 15.55 3.75
N VAL A 14 14.51 16.49 3.31
CA VAL A 14 13.05 16.39 3.49
C VAL A 14 12.48 15.23 2.68
N LEU A 15 13.00 14.99 1.47
CA LEU A 15 12.62 13.85 0.64
C LEU A 15 12.98 12.52 1.30
N ASP A 16 14.15 12.41 1.94
CA ASP A 16 14.55 11.20 2.67
C ASP A 16 13.59 10.90 3.83
N ILE A 17 13.17 11.93 4.58
CA ILE A 17 12.16 11.78 5.63
C ILE A 17 10.82 11.31 5.03
N ASN A 18 10.34 11.97 3.98
CA ASN A 18 9.08 11.59 3.32
C ASN A 18 9.13 10.16 2.77
N ARG A 19 10.26 9.71 2.22
CA ARG A 19 10.42 8.32 1.74
C ARG A 19 10.37 7.29 2.87
N ARG A 20 10.95 7.60 4.02
CA ARG A 20 10.84 6.72 5.20
C ARG A 20 9.41 6.63 5.70
N GLU A 21 8.68 7.75 5.68
CA GLU A 21 7.25 7.77 6.04
C GLU A 21 6.39 7.02 5.02
N GLU A 22 6.69 7.17 3.72
CA GLU A 22 6.08 6.43 2.62
C GLU A 22 6.28 4.92 2.78
N ASP A 23 7.51 4.47 3.06
CA ASP A 23 7.84 3.07 3.31
C ASP A 23 7.06 2.52 4.52
N ALA A 24 6.93 3.33 5.58
CA ALA A 24 6.14 2.96 6.75
C ALA A 24 4.65 2.84 6.42
N ALA A 25 4.10 3.75 5.61
CA ALA A 25 2.73 3.71 5.13
C ALA A 25 2.47 2.49 4.24
N LEU A 26 3.42 2.16 3.34
CA LEU A 26 3.37 0.99 2.48
C LEU A 26 3.34 -0.32 3.29
N ARG A 27 4.20 -0.44 4.31
CA ARG A 27 4.20 -1.60 5.21
C ARG A 27 2.86 -1.75 5.93
N ARG A 28 2.33 -0.65 6.50
CA ARG A 28 1.02 -0.68 7.17
C ARG A 28 -0.10 -1.10 6.24
N TRP A 29 -0.10 -0.59 5.00
CA TRP A 29 -1.08 -1.00 4.00
C TRP A 29 -0.96 -2.49 3.69
N GLY A 30 0.26 -3.00 3.48
CA GLY A 30 0.53 -4.42 3.27
C GLY A 30 0.04 -5.30 4.41
N ASP A 31 0.28 -4.90 5.67
CA ASP A 31 -0.18 -5.64 6.85
C ASP A 31 -1.71 -5.71 6.92
N ILE A 32 -2.41 -4.61 6.64
CA ILE A 32 -3.88 -4.56 6.61
C ILE A 32 -4.41 -5.43 5.47
N GLN A 33 -3.77 -5.39 4.29
CA GLN A 33 -4.15 -6.21 3.15
C GLN A 33 -3.98 -7.71 3.43
N GLN A 34 -2.92 -8.11 4.12
CA GLN A 34 -2.72 -9.50 4.54
C GLN A 34 -3.79 -9.94 5.54
N ARG A 35 -4.14 -9.09 6.51
CA ARG A 35 -5.22 -9.36 7.47
C ARG A 35 -6.56 -9.50 6.75
N LEU A 36 -6.87 -8.60 5.82
CA LEU A 36 -8.08 -8.65 5.02
C LEU A 36 -8.19 -9.96 4.24
N ARG A 37 -7.11 -10.40 3.60
CA ARG A 37 -7.06 -11.68 2.89
C ARG A 37 -7.31 -12.86 3.84
N SER A 38 -6.68 -12.87 5.02
CA SER A 38 -6.89 -13.93 6.00
C SER A 38 -8.34 -14.01 6.49
N GLU A 39 -9.00 -12.88 6.72
CA GLU A 39 -10.41 -12.85 7.12
C GLU A 39 -11.33 -13.31 5.98
N TYR A 40 -11.00 -12.98 4.73
CA TYR A 40 -11.73 -13.50 3.57
C TYR A 40 -11.64 -15.02 3.46
N ASP A 41 -10.45 -15.57 3.65
CA ASP A 41 -10.22 -17.03 3.62
C ASP A 41 -11.01 -17.72 4.75
N LYS A 42 -11.00 -17.17 5.97
CA LYS A 42 -11.80 -17.70 7.10
C LYS A 42 -13.30 -17.69 6.79
N ARG A 43 -13.82 -16.59 6.23
CA ARG A 43 -15.24 -16.50 5.86
C ARG A 43 -15.61 -17.51 4.78
N SER A 44 -14.74 -17.71 3.79
CA SER A 44 -14.95 -18.73 2.77
C SER A 44 -14.96 -20.14 3.36
N GLN A 45 -14.09 -20.42 4.33
CA GLN A 45 -14.10 -21.70 5.05
C GLN A 45 -15.40 -21.90 5.84
N LEU A 46 -15.88 -20.88 6.56
CA LEU A 46 -17.16 -20.97 7.28
C LEU A 46 -18.34 -21.25 6.33
N ASP A 47 -18.36 -20.60 5.17
CA ASP A 47 -19.39 -20.86 4.14
C ASP A 47 -19.32 -22.29 3.60
N GLN A 48 -18.11 -22.80 3.33
CA GLN A 48 -17.91 -24.19 2.91
C GLN A 48 -18.41 -25.16 3.98
N TYR A 49 -18.03 -24.97 5.23
CA TYR A 49 -18.50 -25.80 6.35
C TYR A 49 -20.02 -25.77 6.47
N ALA A 50 -20.65 -24.59 6.45
CA ALA A 50 -22.12 -24.47 6.52
C ALA A 50 -22.81 -25.25 5.39
N ASN A 51 -22.29 -25.15 4.17
CA ASN A 51 -22.83 -25.82 2.99
C ASN A 51 -22.64 -27.35 3.04
N GLU A 52 -21.49 -27.84 3.47
CA GLU A 52 -21.23 -29.26 3.67
C GLU A 52 -22.18 -29.87 4.72
N TYR A 53 -22.35 -29.19 5.86
CA TYR A 53 -23.27 -29.63 6.90
C TYR A 53 -24.73 -29.65 6.41
N ARG A 54 -25.18 -28.62 5.68
CA ARG A 54 -26.53 -28.61 5.07
C ARG A 54 -26.73 -29.77 4.10
N ARG A 55 -25.73 -30.10 3.27
CA ARG A 55 -25.78 -31.24 2.33
C ARG A 55 -25.87 -32.58 3.05
N ASN A 56 -25.12 -32.75 4.14
CA ASN A 56 -25.14 -33.96 4.94
C ASN A 56 -26.49 -34.22 5.62
N ILE A 57 -27.21 -33.15 6.00
CA ILE A 57 -28.56 -33.24 6.58
C ILE A 57 -29.63 -33.55 5.51
N THR A 58 -29.46 -33.03 4.29
CA THR A 58 -30.48 -33.11 3.23
C THR A 58 -30.35 -34.38 2.38
N THR A 59 -29.20 -35.06 2.39
CA THR A 59 -28.96 -36.28 1.61
C THR A 59 -29.47 -37.51 2.37
N PRO A 60 -30.58 -38.16 1.96
CA PRO A 60 -31.12 -39.31 2.67
C PRO A 60 -30.37 -40.56 2.21
N GLY A 61 -29.48 -41.11 3.06
CA GLY A 61 -28.70 -42.29 2.71
C GLY A 61 -28.09 -43.01 3.91
N GLN A 62 -28.81 -44.01 4.41
CA GLN A 62 -28.37 -45.13 5.27
C GLN A 62 -27.85 -44.78 6.68
N GLY A 63 -28.72 -44.21 7.51
CA GLY A 63 -28.49 -44.23 8.95
C GLY A 63 -29.41 -43.23 9.61
N GLN A 64 -30.50 -43.74 10.14
CA GLN A 64 -31.45 -43.12 11.06
C GLN A 64 -30.84 -41.95 11.86
N MET A 65 -30.80 -40.73 11.29
CA MET A 65 -30.40 -39.53 12.03
C MET A 65 -31.42 -39.38 13.15
N ARG A 66 -30.98 -39.48 14.40
CA ARG A 66 -31.88 -39.31 15.54
C ARG A 66 -32.35 -37.86 15.53
N SER A 67 -33.62 -37.62 15.86
CA SER A 67 -34.18 -36.26 15.87
C SER A 67 -33.37 -35.27 16.72
N GLY A 68 -32.63 -35.75 17.74
CA GLY A 68 -31.69 -34.95 18.51
C GLY A 68 -30.41 -34.53 17.77
N ASP A 69 -29.87 -35.36 16.87
CA ASP A 69 -28.68 -35.03 16.07
C ASP A 69 -28.98 -33.96 15.02
N LEU A 70 -30.22 -33.98 14.50
CA LEU A 70 -30.73 -32.95 13.60
C LEU A 70 -30.85 -31.59 14.31
N GLN A 71 -31.39 -31.57 15.52
CA GLN A 71 -31.59 -30.33 16.30
C GLN A 71 -30.27 -29.67 16.69
N ASN A 72 -29.27 -30.49 17.09
CA ASN A 72 -27.92 -30.02 17.38
C ASN A 72 -27.23 -29.44 16.12
N SER A 73 -27.42 -30.10 14.97
CA SER A 73 -26.84 -29.66 13.70
C SER A 73 -27.42 -28.33 13.21
N LEU A 74 -28.74 -28.13 13.35
CA LEU A 74 -29.40 -26.84 13.08
C LEU A 74 -28.89 -25.73 14.02
N GLY A 75 -28.68 -26.04 15.29
CA GLY A 75 -28.10 -25.09 16.25
C GLY A 75 -26.68 -24.66 15.87
N PHE A 76 -25.84 -25.61 15.44
CA PHE A 76 -24.48 -25.33 14.98
C PHE A 76 -24.44 -24.50 13.69
N ILE A 77 -25.32 -24.78 12.72
CA ILE A 77 -25.46 -23.97 11.51
C ILE A 77 -25.84 -22.53 11.88
N GLY A 78 -26.78 -22.34 12.82
CA GLY A 78 -27.13 -20.99 13.30
C GLY A 78 -25.96 -20.25 13.94
N GLN A 79 -25.07 -20.94 14.66
CA GLN A 79 -23.85 -20.35 15.21
C GLN A 79 -22.86 -19.95 14.10
N ILE A 80 -22.69 -20.78 13.05
CA ILE A 80 -21.85 -20.45 11.90
C ILE A 80 -22.40 -19.23 11.18
N GLU A 81 -23.70 -19.18 10.91
CA GLU A 81 -24.35 -18.03 10.26
C GLU A 81 -24.16 -16.74 11.05
N GLN A 82 -24.30 -16.80 12.38
CA GLN A 82 -24.05 -15.65 13.23
C GLN A 82 -22.58 -15.21 13.21
N ALA A 83 -21.64 -16.16 13.21
CA ALA A 83 -20.21 -15.88 13.07
C ALA A 83 -19.87 -15.27 11.69
N MET A 84 -20.52 -15.74 10.62
CA MET A 84 -20.37 -15.18 9.27
C MET A 84 -20.85 -13.74 9.18
N VAL A 85 -21.98 -13.40 9.83
CA VAL A 85 -22.47 -12.01 9.91
C VAL A 85 -21.45 -11.11 10.61
N GLN A 86 -20.88 -11.57 11.73
CA GLN A 86 -19.85 -10.82 12.45
C GLN A 86 -18.58 -10.63 11.60
N GLN A 87 -18.13 -11.69 10.91
CA GLN A 87 -17.00 -11.59 9.98
C GLN A 87 -17.27 -10.66 8.80
N ASP A 88 -18.49 -10.63 8.27
CA ASP A 88 -18.85 -9.71 7.17
C ASP A 88 -18.75 -8.24 7.61
N THR A 89 -19.19 -7.92 8.84
CA THR A 89 -18.99 -6.59 9.42
C THR A 89 -17.51 -6.27 9.59
N GLN A 90 -16.73 -7.20 10.16
CA GLN A 90 -15.29 -7.02 10.35
C GLN A 90 -14.54 -6.85 9.02
N LEU A 91 -14.93 -7.60 7.98
CA LEU A 91 -14.37 -7.47 6.64
C LEU A 91 -14.63 -6.08 6.07
N LYS A 92 -15.87 -5.58 6.12
CA LYS A 92 -16.21 -4.22 5.65
C LYS A 92 -15.39 -3.15 6.36
N GLU A 93 -15.17 -3.29 7.67
CA GLU A 93 -14.32 -2.37 8.42
C GLU A 93 -12.86 -2.45 8.00
N LEU A 94 -12.34 -3.65 7.78
CA LEU A 94 -10.97 -3.88 7.30
C LEU A 94 -10.77 -3.38 5.87
N GLU A 95 -11.76 -3.51 4.99
CA GLU A 95 -11.73 -2.95 3.64
C GLU A 95 -11.65 -1.43 3.68
N ALA A 96 -12.49 -0.79 4.49
CA ALA A 96 -12.45 0.66 4.67
C ALA A 96 -11.12 1.13 5.31
N GLN A 97 -10.50 0.33 6.18
CA GLN A 97 -9.16 0.61 6.70
C GLN A 97 -8.08 0.43 5.63
N CYS A 98 -8.17 -0.62 4.81
CA CYS A 98 -7.25 -0.91 3.73
C CYS A 98 -7.24 0.23 2.71
N GLU A 99 -8.42 0.70 2.30
CA GLU A 99 -8.54 1.78 1.33
C GLU A 99 -8.02 3.11 1.89
N ARG A 100 -8.29 3.41 3.17
CA ARG A 100 -7.69 4.59 3.83
C ARG A 100 -6.17 4.51 3.91
N ALA A 101 -5.62 3.34 4.23
CA ALA A 101 -4.16 3.13 4.28
C ALA A 101 -3.53 3.26 2.89
N ARG A 102 -4.20 2.72 1.86
CA ARG A 102 -3.80 2.87 0.46
C ARG A 102 -3.78 4.33 0.04
N GLN A 103 -4.84 5.09 0.33
CA GLN A 103 -4.90 6.51 -0.02
C GLN A 103 -3.78 7.30 0.67
N ALA A 104 -3.54 7.04 1.95
CA ALA A 104 -2.45 7.67 2.69
C ALA A 104 -1.07 7.37 2.07
N TYR A 105 -0.83 6.11 1.67
CA TYR A 105 0.39 5.74 0.94
C TYR A 105 0.50 6.49 -0.39
N LEU A 106 -0.57 6.51 -1.21
CA LEU A 106 -0.55 7.19 -2.50
C LEU A 106 -0.29 8.70 -2.37
N ASP A 107 -0.89 9.35 -1.37
CA ASP A 107 -0.67 10.77 -1.11
C ASP A 107 0.80 11.06 -0.74
N MET A 108 1.43 10.19 0.06
CA MET A 108 2.84 10.30 0.42
C MET A 108 3.76 10.02 -0.77
N HIS A 109 3.48 8.96 -1.52
CA HIS A 109 4.21 8.59 -2.73
C HIS A 109 4.20 9.74 -3.75
N ASN A 110 3.02 10.31 -4.02
CA ASN A 110 2.87 11.43 -4.94
C ASN A 110 3.65 12.68 -4.48
N LYS A 111 3.66 12.97 -3.18
CA LYS A 111 4.45 14.09 -2.61
C LYS A 111 5.95 13.85 -2.75
N ALA A 112 6.42 12.62 -2.46
CA ALA A 112 7.81 12.25 -2.62
C ALA A 112 8.27 12.33 -4.09
N GLU A 113 7.46 11.80 -5.01
CA GLU A 113 7.67 11.92 -6.45
C GLU A 113 7.77 13.37 -6.93
N ALA A 114 6.84 14.23 -6.51
CA ALA A 114 6.82 15.64 -6.90
C ALA A 114 8.07 16.36 -6.38
N MET A 115 8.48 16.08 -5.14
CA MET A 115 9.69 16.65 -4.55
C MET A 115 10.96 16.18 -5.24
N GLN A 116 11.05 14.89 -5.60
CA GLN A 116 12.15 14.36 -6.40
C GLN A 116 12.26 15.07 -7.75
N LYS A 117 11.14 15.24 -8.47
CA LYS A 117 11.11 15.97 -9.75
C LYS A 117 11.57 17.42 -9.59
N MET A 118 11.20 18.08 -8.49
CA MET A 118 11.65 19.44 -8.19
C MET A 118 13.16 19.51 -7.93
N ILE A 119 13.70 18.57 -7.16
CA ILE A 119 15.15 18.46 -6.89
C ILE A 119 15.92 18.26 -8.20
N ASP A 120 15.46 17.35 -9.06
CA ASP A 120 16.12 17.05 -10.33
C ASP A 120 16.12 18.27 -11.25
N ARG A 121 15.04 19.06 -11.24
CA ARG A 121 14.96 20.31 -11.98
C ARG A 121 15.98 21.33 -11.49
N LEU A 122 16.09 21.53 -10.17
CA LEU A 122 17.05 22.45 -9.57
C LEU A 122 18.50 22.08 -9.90
N GLU A 123 18.83 20.78 -9.89
CA GLU A 123 20.18 20.33 -10.26
C GLU A 123 20.48 20.51 -11.76
N LYS A 124 19.49 20.29 -12.62
CA LYS A 124 19.63 20.53 -14.07
C LYS A 124 19.85 22.01 -14.37
N GLU A 125 19.06 22.89 -13.75
CA GLU A 125 19.20 24.35 -13.89
C GLU A 125 20.58 24.80 -13.39
N PHE A 126 21.02 24.31 -12.22
CA PHE A 126 22.34 24.61 -11.67
C PHE A 126 23.48 24.16 -12.58
N SER A 127 23.41 22.95 -13.11
CA SER A 127 24.44 22.41 -14.01
C SER A 127 24.52 23.19 -15.31
N ALA A 128 23.37 23.57 -15.89
CA ALA A 128 23.33 24.39 -17.09
C ALA A 128 23.92 25.79 -16.87
N GLU A 129 23.67 26.39 -15.70
CA GLU A 129 24.23 27.69 -15.35
C GLU A 129 25.76 27.63 -15.13
N GLN A 130 26.25 26.57 -14.49
CA GLN A 130 27.70 26.34 -14.35
C GLN A 130 28.37 26.19 -15.72
N SER A 131 27.86 25.33 -16.61
CA SER A 131 28.44 25.15 -17.94
C SER A 131 28.44 26.45 -18.77
N ARG A 132 27.39 27.27 -18.64
CA ARG A 132 27.34 28.61 -19.28
C ARG A 132 28.34 29.60 -18.70
N SER A 133 28.66 29.51 -17.41
CA SER A 133 29.69 30.34 -16.78
C SER A 133 31.08 29.91 -17.24
N GLU A 134 31.36 28.60 -17.18
CA GLU A 134 32.63 28.01 -17.60
C GLU A 134 32.97 28.32 -19.07
N GLN A 135 31.98 28.23 -19.97
CA GLN A 135 32.16 28.59 -21.38
C GLN A 135 32.49 30.09 -21.56
N ARG A 136 31.77 30.98 -20.87
CA ARG A 136 32.02 32.43 -20.94
C ARG A 136 33.42 32.79 -20.45
N GLU A 137 33.84 32.20 -19.34
CA GLU A 137 35.20 32.40 -18.83
C GLU A 137 36.23 31.92 -19.86
N ALA A 138 36.09 30.70 -20.39
CA ALA A 138 37.01 30.17 -21.41
C ALA A 138 37.13 31.08 -22.65
N ASP A 139 36.01 31.60 -23.15
CA ASP A 139 35.97 32.52 -24.29
C ASP A 139 36.66 33.87 -23.97
N GLU A 140 36.50 34.39 -22.75
CA GLU A 140 37.19 35.60 -22.29
C GLU A 140 38.71 35.40 -22.20
N TRP A 141 39.17 34.27 -21.65
CA TRP A 141 40.59 33.93 -21.58
C TRP A 141 41.20 33.81 -22.98
N ALA A 142 40.54 33.08 -23.89
CA ALA A 142 40.97 32.95 -25.28
C ALA A 142 41.04 34.31 -26.00
N SER A 143 40.05 35.18 -25.76
CA SER A 143 39.98 36.52 -26.34
C SER A 143 41.03 37.49 -25.81
N ARG A 144 41.48 37.31 -24.56
CA ARG A 144 42.58 38.10 -23.97
C ARG A 144 43.93 37.63 -24.52
N GLN A 145 44.12 36.33 -24.66
CA GLN A 145 45.37 35.73 -25.16
C GLN A 145 45.60 36.00 -26.66
N HIS A 146 44.54 36.13 -27.47
CA HIS A 146 44.64 36.53 -28.87
C HIS A 146 44.89 38.04 -29.09
N ARG A 147 44.72 38.87 -28.05
CA ARG A 147 44.91 40.33 -28.13
C ARG A 147 46.26 40.83 -27.58
N SER A 148 47.01 39.98 -26.89
CA SER A 148 48.39 40.21 -26.46
C SER A 148 49.37 39.71 -27.51
#